data_AF-C7CEN8-F1
#
_entry.id   AF-C7CEN8-F1
#
_cell.length_a   1.000
_cell.length_b   1.000
_cell.length_c   1.000
_cell.angle_alpha   90.00
_cell.angle_beta   90.00
_cell.angle_gamma   90.00
#
_symmetry.space_group_name_H-M   'P 1'
#
loop_
_entity.id
_entity.type
_entity.pdbx_description
1 polymer ?
#
loop_
_entity_poly.entity_id
_entity_poly.type
_entity_poly.pdbx_seq_one_letter_code
_entity_poly.pdbx_strand_id
1 'polypeptide(L)'
;MPRFYSSYSKPSYDHLGVGTPAQIFASTYAKPTYGSRTGWWPERVNLDLIRLFEGRERLERDEAVEAFRALFAKEKHTPSFTADRAANALQWGVRLGLLTESVEGGRYVWTMPDRTPWFETDSKGRPRQVRGLPDGEQADVNRKRAAQAKARATIREREALARDAVIEALVNDLLIHKPDAAAPDAGIWREALPNAGLPQPIVSIRPMVLEAHHDMDPRDQKRWQRHLEVIADAARWETRHRPALPVQPATVEDDGLLAEDDAALAGL
;
A
#
# COMPACT_ATOMS: atom_id res chain seq x y z
N MET A 1 -38.05 7.41 -1.52
CA MET A 1 -37.03 6.56 -2.19
C MET A 1 -37.03 5.19 -1.52
N PRO A 2 -37.23 4.09 -2.26
CA PRO A 2 -37.23 2.76 -1.66
C PRO A 2 -35.79 2.40 -1.26
N ARG A 3 -35.57 2.15 0.04
CA ARG A 3 -34.35 1.55 0.57
C ARG A 3 -34.31 0.10 0.10
N PHE A 4 -33.45 -0.22 -0.86
CA PHE A 4 -33.10 -1.60 -1.18
C PHE A 4 -32.32 -2.20 -0.01
N TYR A 5 -33.04 -2.78 0.96
CA TYR A 5 -32.44 -3.72 1.90
C TYR A 5 -31.96 -4.92 1.09
N SER A 6 -30.66 -5.20 1.11
CA SER A 6 -30.13 -6.40 0.51
C SER A 6 -30.66 -7.61 1.30
N SER A 7 -31.56 -8.38 0.70
CA SER A 7 -32.02 -9.66 1.22
C SER A 7 -30.93 -10.75 1.05
N TYR A 8 -29.72 -10.50 1.55
CA TYR A 8 -28.70 -11.53 1.67
C TYR A 8 -28.99 -12.31 2.96
N SER A 9 -29.70 -13.43 2.85
CA SER A 9 -29.65 -14.45 3.89
C SER A 9 -28.18 -14.81 4.12
N LYS A 10 -27.71 -14.70 5.35
CA LYS A 10 -26.35 -15.15 5.71
C LYS A 10 -26.16 -16.59 5.20
N PRO A 11 -24.98 -16.95 4.65
CA PRO A 11 -24.71 -18.33 4.28
C PRO A 11 -24.99 -19.23 5.49
N SER A 12 -25.80 -20.28 5.30
CA SER A 12 -25.94 -21.33 6.31
C SER A 12 -24.64 -22.13 6.32
N TYR A 13 -24.16 -22.45 7.52
CA TYR A 13 -22.98 -23.28 7.77
C TYR A 13 -23.35 -24.55 8.56
N ASP A 14 -24.63 -24.93 8.53
CA ASP A 14 -25.16 -26.05 9.32
C ASP A 14 -24.49 -27.38 8.91
N HIS A 15 -24.01 -27.48 7.67
CA HIS A 15 -23.30 -28.65 7.16
C HIS A 15 -21.94 -28.88 7.83
N LEU A 16 -21.32 -27.84 8.40
CA LEU A 16 -19.98 -27.95 9.01
C LEU A 16 -19.96 -28.78 10.30
N GLY A 17 -21.11 -28.96 10.95
CA GLY A 17 -21.23 -29.72 12.20
C GLY A 17 -21.39 -31.23 12.03
N VAL A 18 -21.55 -31.73 10.79
CA VAL A 18 -22.03 -33.10 10.52
C VAL A 18 -20.97 -33.99 9.85
N GLY A 19 -19.72 -33.52 9.70
CA GLY A 19 -18.69 -34.30 8.99
C GLY A 19 -17.25 -33.93 9.35
N THR A 20 -16.35 -34.84 9.01
CA THR A 20 -14.90 -34.60 9.10
C THR A 20 -14.46 -33.56 8.06
N PRO A 21 -13.33 -32.85 8.27
CA PRO A 21 -12.84 -31.88 7.29
C PRO A 21 -12.72 -32.44 5.87
N ALA A 22 -12.32 -33.70 5.72
CA ALA A 22 -12.23 -34.36 4.41
C ALA A 22 -13.62 -34.57 3.75
N GLN A 23 -14.64 -34.95 4.53
CA GLN A 23 -16.02 -35.10 4.03
C GLN A 23 -16.62 -33.74 3.65
N ILE A 24 -16.34 -32.70 4.45
CA ILE A 24 -16.76 -31.34 4.16
C ILE A 24 -16.09 -30.83 2.88
N PHE A 25 -14.78 -31.04 2.72
CA PHE A 25 -14.08 -30.70 1.48
C PHE A 25 -14.75 -31.35 0.28
N ALA A 26 -14.95 -32.68 0.31
CA ALA A 26 -15.50 -33.43 -0.82
C ALA A 26 -16.92 -32.96 -1.18
N SER A 27 -17.79 -32.76 -0.19
CA SER A 27 -19.17 -32.32 -0.42
C SER A 27 -19.25 -30.88 -0.95
N THR A 28 -18.46 -29.95 -0.40
CA THR A 28 -18.39 -28.57 -0.88
C THR A 28 -17.74 -28.47 -2.26
N TYR A 29 -16.73 -29.29 -2.55
CA TYR A 29 -16.09 -29.32 -3.87
C TYR A 29 -17.05 -29.82 -4.95
N ALA A 30 -17.87 -30.83 -4.64
CA ALA A 30 -18.90 -31.30 -5.56
C ALA A 30 -20.03 -30.26 -5.75
N LYS A 31 -20.37 -29.53 -4.68
CA LYS A 31 -21.45 -28.53 -4.70
C LYS A 31 -21.04 -27.28 -3.91
N PRO A 32 -20.50 -26.24 -4.58
CA PRO A 32 -20.04 -25.02 -3.92
C PRO A 32 -21.21 -24.35 -3.17
N THR A 33 -20.94 -23.94 -1.93
CA THR A 33 -21.96 -23.53 -0.97
C THR A 33 -22.32 -22.04 -1.06
N TYR A 34 -21.45 -21.21 -1.66
CA TYR A 34 -21.69 -19.76 -1.83
C TYR A 34 -20.87 -19.15 -2.99
N GLY A 35 -21.18 -17.90 -3.34
CA GLY A 35 -20.46 -17.09 -4.33
C GLY A 35 -21.20 -16.82 -5.64
N SER A 36 -22.21 -17.63 -5.99
CA SER A 36 -22.93 -17.52 -7.27
C SER A 36 -23.78 -16.25 -7.43
N ARG A 37 -24.13 -15.59 -6.32
CA ARG A 37 -25.01 -14.39 -6.30
C ARG A 37 -24.26 -13.11 -5.96
N THR A 38 -22.93 -13.15 -5.91
CA THR A 38 -22.13 -12.06 -5.39
C THR A 38 -21.23 -11.50 -6.48
N GLY A 39 -21.45 -10.23 -6.85
CA GLY A 39 -20.74 -9.59 -7.96
C GLY A 39 -19.22 -9.57 -7.79
N TRP A 40 -18.70 -9.32 -6.60
CA TRP A 40 -17.24 -9.29 -6.37
C TRP A 40 -16.59 -10.67 -6.25
N TRP A 41 -17.37 -11.76 -6.28
CA TRP A 41 -16.88 -13.10 -5.96
C TRP A 41 -15.76 -13.61 -6.89
N PRO A 42 -15.85 -13.47 -8.24
CA PRO A 42 -14.80 -13.92 -9.14
C PRO A 42 -13.45 -13.25 -8.90
N GLU A 43 -13.42 -11.94 -8.66
CA GLU A 43 -12.19 -11.20 -8.34
C GLU A 43 -11.56 -11.72 -7.04
N ARG A 44 -12.36 -11.89 -5.99
CA ARG A 44 -11.85 -12.40 -4.73
C ARG A 44 -11.26 -13.80 -4.87
N VAL A 45 -11.99 -14.72 -5.52
CA VAL A 45 -11.49 -16.10 -5.73
C VAL A 45 -10.19 -16.07 -6.50
N ASN A 46 -10.10 -15.26 -7.55
CA ASN A 46 -8.88 -15.15 -8.33
C ASN A 46 -7.69 -14.67 -7.50
N LEU A 47 -7.86 -13.61 -6.68
CA LEU A 47 -6.79 -13.12 -5.81
C LEU A 47 -6.42 -14.11 -4.70
N ASP A 48 -7.41 -14.78 -4.09
CA ASP A 48 -7.18 -15.80 -3.07
C ASP A 48 -6.39 -16.98 -3.68
N LEU A 49 -6.70 -17.41 -4.91
CA LEU A 49 -5.99 -18.47 -5.62
C LEU A 49 -4.57 -18.09 -6.02
N ILE A 50 -4.33 -16.86 -6.51
CA ILE A 50 -2.97 -16.39 -6.83
C ILE A 50 -2.06 -16.51 -5.60
N ARG A 51 -2.54 -16.08 -4.43
CA ARG A 51 -1.81 -16.19 -3.16
C ARG A 51 -1.62 -17.65 -2.74
N LEU A 52 -2.65 -18.48 -2.90
CA LEU A 52 -2.58 -19.90 -2.57
C LEU A 52 -1.50 -20.62 -3.40
N PHE A 53 -1.36 -20.28 -4.68
CA PHE A 53 -0.37 -20.84 -5.61
C PHE A 53 0.97 -20.08 -5.65
N GLU A 54 1.17 -19.08 -4.78
CA GLU A 54 2.43 -18.35 -4.71
C GLU A 54 3.57 -19.29 -4.29
N GLY A 55 4.55 -19.47 -5.18
CA GLY A 55 5.66 -20.42 -4.99
C GLY A 55 5.29 -21.90 -5.15
N ARG A 56 4.07 -22.23 -5.61
CA ARG A 56 3.59 -23.63 -5.75
C ARG A 56 3.09 -23.89 -7.17
N GLU A 57 3.71 -24.82 -7.87
CA GLU A 57 3.28 -25.19 -9.23
C GLU A 57 1.97 -25.98 -9.24
N ARG A 58 1.79 -26.84 -8.25
CA ARG A 58 0.61 -27.68 -8.07
C ARG A 58 0.19 -27.76 -6.60
N LEU A 59 -1.06 -28.13 -6.38
CA LEU A 59 -1.60 -28.42 -5.05
C LEU A 59 -2.40 -29.72 -5.08
N GLU A 60 -2.15 -30.60 -4.12
CA GLU A 60 -3.07 -31.67 -3.72
C GLU A 60 -4.09 -31.17 -2.68
N ARG A 61 -5.11 -31.99 -2.37
CA ARG A 61 -6.18 -31.63 -1.42
C ARG A 61 -5.63 -31.16 -0.07
N ASP A 62 -4.78 -31.98 0.54
CA ASP A 62 -4.30 -31.73 1.91
C ASP A 62 -3.36 -30.51 1.94
N GLU A 63 -2.53 -30.35 0.90
CA GLU A 63 -1.69 -29.18 0.71
C GLU A 63 -2.51 -27.91 0.53
N ALA A 64 -3.60 -27.95 -0.25
CA ALA A 64 -4.46 -26.81 -0.46
C ALA A 64 -5.18 -26.39 0.82
N VAL A 65 -5.69 -27.35 1.61
CA VAL A 65 -6.34 -27.06 2.89
C VAL A 65 -5.37 -26.44 3.88
N GLU A 66 -4.16 -26.98 3.99
CA GLU A 66 -3.13 -26.44 4.90
C GLU A 66 -2.61 -25.07 4.43
N ALA A 67 -2.37 -24.88 3.13
CA ALA A 67 -1.99 -23.58 2.59
C ALA A 67 -3.10 -22.54 2.81
N PHE A 68 -4.36 -22.92 2.61
CA PHE A 68 -5.49 -22.04 2.86
C PHE A 68 -5.60 -21.68 4.35
N ARG A 69 -5.37 -22.66 5.24
CA ARG A 69 -5.33 -22.45 6.68
C ARG A 69 -4.25 -21.44 7.06
N ALA A 70 -3.04 -21.61 6.58
CA ALA A 70 -1.91 -20.73 6.89
C ALA A 70 -2.14 -19.28 6.44
N LEU A 71 -2.79 -19.08 5.28
CA LEU A 71 -2.98 -17.76 4.68
C LEU A 71 -4.24 -17.03 5.14
N PHE A 72 -5.33 -17.76 5.40
CA PHE A 72 -6.66 -17.16 5.52
C PHE A 72 -7.44 -17.58 6.77
N ALA A 73 -6.95 -18.55 7.56
CA ALA A 73 -7.65 -18.93 8.78
C ALA A 73 -7.55 -17.81 9.83
N LYS A 74 -8.67 -17.61 10.54
CA LYS A 74 -8.74 -16.80 11.76
C LYS A 74 -8.89 -17.75 12.93
N GLU A 75 -8.59 -17.30 14.14
CA GLU A 75 -8.69 -18.11 15.36
C GLU A 75 -10.04 -18.80 15.53
N LYS A 76 -11.13 -18.14 15.10
CA LYS A 76 -12.50 -18.69 15.13
C LYS A 76 -12.82 -19.72 14.04
N HIS A 77 -11.95 -19.96 13.06
CA HIS A 77 -12.21 -20.89 11.97
C HIS A 77 -11.88 -22.31 12.39
N THR A 78 -12.88 -23.20 12.34
CA THR A 78 -12.65 -24.63 12.58
C THR A 78 -11.92 -25.28 11.40
N PRO A 79 -11.29 -26.46 11.60
CA PRO A 79 -10.71 -27.23 10.49
C PRO A 79 -11.73 -27.52 9.38
N SER A 80 -12.97 -27.88 9.74
CA SER A 80 -14.07 -28.11 8.77
C SER A 80 -14.42 -26.84 7.99
N PHE A 81 -14.46 -25.67 8.65
CA PHE A 81 -14.69 -24.40 7.96
C PHE A 81 -13.56 -24.07 6.97
N THR A 82 -12.32 -24.36 7.35
CA THR A 82 -11.16 -24.13 6.47
C THR A 82 -11.22 -25.05 5.24
N ALA A 83 -11.55 -26.32 5.45
CA ALA A 83 -11.73 -27.28 4.36
C ALA A 83 -12.87 -26.88 3.40
N ASP A 84 -14.00 -26.40 3.92
CA ASP A 84 -15.10 -25.85 3.11
C ASP A 84 -14.65 -24.65 2.25
N ARG A 85 -13.95 -23.69 2.86
CA ARG A 85 -13.46 -22.49 2.15
C ARG A 85 -12.46 -22.86 1.04
N ALA A 86 -11.52 -23.76 1.33
CA ALA A 86 -10.53 -24.23 0.36
C ALA A 86 -11.20 -24.95 -0.81
N ALA A 87 -12.11 -25.89 -0.52
CA ALA A 87 -12.88 -26.60 -1.54
C ALA A 87 -13.68 -25.63 -2.43
N ASN A 88 -14.38 -24.67 -1.83
CA ASN A 88 -15.18 -23.70 -2.57
C ASN A 88 -14.30 -22.81 -3.46
N ALA A 89 -13.12 -22.38 -2.99
CA ALA A 89 -12.19 -21.58 -3.79
C ALA A 89 -11.64 -22.37 -5.00
N LEU A 90 -11.20 -23.62 -4.79
CA LEU A 90 -10.68 -24.47 -5.87
C LEU A 90 -11.76 -24.80 -6.91
N GLN A 91 -12.96 -25.15 -6.46
CA GLN A 91 -14.10 -25.45 -7.33
C GLN A 91 -14.46 -24.24 -8.21
N TRP A 92 -14.50 -23.03 -7.61
CA TRP A 92 -14.73 -21.81 -8.37
C TRP A 92 -13.56 -21.50 -9.30
N GLY A 93 -12.32 -21.78 -8.91
CA GLY A 93 -11.14 -21.65 -9.75
C GLY A 93 -11.25 -22.46 -11.03
N VAL A 94 -11.66 -23.74 -10.93
CA VAL A 94 -11.90 -24.60 -12.09
C VAL A 94 -13.08 -24.07 -12.93
N ARG A 95 -14.20 -23.70 -12.28
CA ARG A 95 -15.39 -23.18 -12.98
C ARG A 95 -15.12 -21.88 -13.75
N LEU A 96 -14.23 -21.04 -13.25
CA LEU A 96 -13.84 -19.77 -13.88
C LEU A 96 -12.72 -19.93 -14.92
N GLY A 97 -12.20 -21.16 -15.12
CA GLY A 97 -11.08 -21.42 -16.02
C GLY A 97 -9.72 -20.92 -15.50
N LEU A 98 -9.62 -20.60 -14.21
CA LEU A 98 -8.38 -20.13 -13.56
C LEU A 98 -7.45 -21.28 -13.19
N LEU A 99 -8.02 -22.47 -12.93
CA LEU A 99 -7.30 -23.67 -12.55
C LEU A 99 -7.54 -24.78 -13.56
N THR A 100 -6.52 -25.60 -13.77
CA THR A 100 -6.67 -26.91 -14.43
C THR A 100 -6.71 -27.99 -13.36
N GLU A 101 -7.75 -28.82 -13.41
CA GLU A 101 -7.90 -30.01 -12.57
C GLU A 101 -7.45 -31.25 -13.32
N SER A 102 -6.72 -32.12 -12.63
CA SER A 102 -6.36 -33.44 -13.11
C SER A 102 -6.44 -34.47 -11.98
N VAL A 103 -6.40 -35.76 -12.32
CA VAL A 103 -6.35 -36.85 -11.36
C VAL A 103 -5.04 -37.61 -11.53
N GLU A 104 -4.16 -37.54 -10.54
CA GLU A 104 -2.86 -38.23 -10.51
C GLU A 104 -2.86 -39.25 -9.37
N GLY A 105 -2.60 -40.53 -9.67
CA GLY A 105 -2.58 -41.59 -8.64
C GLY A 105 -3.90 -41.72 -7.85
N GLY A 106 -5.03 -41.35 -8.45
CA GLY A 106 -6.35 -41.35 -7.80
C GLY A 106 -6.63 -40.14 -6.91
N ARG A 107 -5.77 -39.10 -6.93
CA ARG A 107 -5.94 -37.86 -6.17
C ARG A 107 -6.16 -36.68 -7.10
N TYR A 108 -6.99 -35.74 -6.69
CA TYR A 108 -7.15 -34.47 -7.39
C TYR A 108 -5.89 -33.60 -7.21
N VAL A 109 -5.40 -33.10 -8.34
CA VAL A 109 -4.29 -32.16 -8.42
C VAL A 109 -4.75 -30.93 -9.20
N TRP A 110 -4.51 -29.75 -8.62
CA TRP A 110 -4.81 -28.47 -9.25
C TRP A 110 -3.53 -27.76 -9.65
N THR A 111 -3.55 -27.14 -10.82
CA THR A 111 -2.49 -26.26 -11.31
C THR A 111 -3.06 -24.91 -11.72
N MET A 112 -2.25 -23.85 -11.59
CA MET A 112 -2.62 -22.48 -11.96
C MET A 112 -1.65 -21.96 -13.03
N PRO A 113 -1.97 -22.12 -14.32
CA PRO A 113 -1.03 -21.79 -15.40
C PRO A 113 -0.79 -20.29 -15.55
N ASP A 114 -1.76 -19.44 -15.19
CA ASP A 114 -1.64 -17.99 -15.20
C ASP A 114 -1.91 -17.43 -13.81
N ARG A 115 -0.91 -16.76 -13.23
CA ARG A 115 -0.95 -16.18 -11.87
C ARG A 115 -1.22 -14.67 -11.88
N THR A 116 -1.76 -14.14 -12.96
CA THR A 116 -2.17 -12.73 -13.03
C THR A 116 -3.67 -12.57 -12.75
N PRO A 117 -4.14 -11.38 -12.32
CA PRO A 117 -5.57 -11.12 -12.16
C PRO A 117 -6.33 -11.14 -13.50
N TRP A 118 -7.35 -11.98 -13.58
CA TRP A 118 -8.31 -12.14 -14.68
C TRP A 118 -9.61 -11.37 -14.47
N PHE A 119 -9.94 -11.02 -13.23
CA PHE A 119 -11.16 -10.30 -12.90
C PHE A 119 -10.84 -9.03 -12.11
N GLU A 120 -11.63 -7.99 -12.33
CA GLU A 120 -11.65 -6.76 -11.54
C GLU A 120 -13.08 -6.43 -11.14
N THR A 121 -13.28 -5.82 -9.99
CA THR A 121 -14.56 -5.21 -9.64
C THR A 121 -14.65 -3.78 -10.17
N ASP A 122 -15.69 -3.49 -10.95
CA ASP A 122 -15.94 -2.14 -11.45
C ASP A 122 -16.38 -1.17 -10.35
N SER A 123 -16.51 0.12 -10.67
CA SER A 123 -16.97 1.15 -9.72
C SER A 123 -18.40 0.94 -9.20
N LYS A 124 -19.16 0.00 -9.79
CA LYS A 124 -20.52 -0.39 -9.39
C LYS A 124 -20.54 -1.71 -8.61
N GLY A 125 -19.39 -2.28 -8.28
CA GLY A 125 -19.31 -3.54 -7.53
C GLY A 125 -19.56 -4.80 -8.38
N ARG A 126 -19.51 -4.69 -9.72
CA ARG A 126 -19.75 -5.80 -10.63
C ARG A 126 -18.43 -6.43 -11.10
N PRO A 127 -18.38 -7.76 -11.26
CA PRO A 127 -17.19 -8.41 -11.76
C PRO A 127 -17.06 -8.10 -13.26
N ARG A 128 -15.85 -7.77 -13.68
CA ARG A 128 -15.47 -7.62 -15.06
C ARG A 128 -14.28 -8.53 -15.33
N GLN A 129 -14.42 -9.43 -16.30
CA GLN A 129 -13.29 -10.20 -16.80
C GLN A 129 -12.39 -9.30 -17.66
N VAL A 130 -11.09 -9.41 -17.47
CA VAL A 130 -10.07 -8.54 -18.06
C VAL A 130 -8.92 -9.31 -18.69
N ARG A 131 -8.86 -10.63 -18.48
CA ARG A 131 -7.97 -11.57 -19.17
C ARG A 131 -8.74 -12.84 -19.54
N GLY A 132 -8.19 -13.62 -20.48
CA GLY A 132 -8.82 -14.86 -20.95
C GLY A 132 -10.07 -14.64 -21.78
N LEU A 133 -10.23 -13.44 -22.36
CA LEU A 133 -11.26 -13.15 -23.35
C LEU A 133 -10.80 -13.61 -24.74
N PRO A 134 -11.73 -13.85 -25.69
CA PRO A 134 -11.37 -14.05 -27.09
C PRO A 134 -10.49 -12.91 -27.61
N ASP A 135 -9.56 -13.19 -28.51
CA ASP A 135 -8.50 -12.26 -28.93
C ASP A 135 -9.00 -10.86 -29.32
N GLY A 136 -10.12 -10.77 -30.04
CA GLY A 136 -10.74 -9.50 -30.42
C GLY A 136 -11.21 -8.67 -29.22
N GLU A 137 -11.89 -9.31 -28.26
CA GLU A 137 -12.35 -8.66 -27.03
C GLU A 137 -11.19 -8.29 -26.10
N GLN A 138 -10.19 -9.18 -26.00
CA GLN A 138 -8.98 -8.93 -25.22
C GLN A 138 -8.21 -7.73 -25.76
N ALA A 139 -8.07 -7.61 -27.09
CA ALA A 139 -7.41 -6.47 -27.73
C ALA A 139 -8.13 -5.15 -27.44
N ASP A 140 -9.47 -5.15 -27.47
CA ASP A 140 -10.27 -3.96 -27.17
C ASP A 140 -10.18 -3.55 -25.69
N VAL A 141 -10.21 -4.51 -24.76
CA VAL A 141 -9.99 -4.26 -23.32
C VAL A 141 -8.59 -3.69 -23.09
N ASN A 142 -7.57 -4.29 -23.71
CA ASN A 142 -6.18 -3.83 -23.60
C ASN A 142 -6.02 -2.41 -24.17
N ARG A 143 -6.62 -2.11 -25.33
CA ARG A 143 -6.60 -0.76 -25.92
C ARG A 143 -7.26 0.27 -25.02
N LYS A 144 -8.43 -0.04 -24.46
CA LYS A 144 -9.14 0.85 -23.51
C LYS A 144 -8.30 1.10 -22.26
N ARG A 145 -7.65 0.08 -21.72
CA ARG A 145 -6.75 0.21 -20.55
C ARG A 145 -5.52 1.04 -20.85
N ALA A 146 -4.86 0.80 -21.98
CA ALA A 146 -3.71 1.59 -22.40
C ALA A 146 -4.08 3.07 -22.56
N ALA A 147 -5.24 3.37 -23.17
CA ALA A 147 -5.75 4.73 -23.28
C ALA A 147 -6.04 5.36 -21.90
N GLN A 148 -6.66 4.61 -20.98
CA GLN A 148 -6.92 5.08 -19.62
C GLN A 148 -5.63 5.31 -18.83
N ALA A 149 -4.65 4.42 -18.94
CA ALA A 149 -3.34 4.56 -18.30
C ALA A 149 -2.60 5.79 -18.83
N LYS A 150 -2.60 6.01 -20.15
CA LYS A 150 -2.03 7.20 -20.77
C LYS A 150 -2.72 8.47 -20.27
N ALA A 151 -4.06 8.49 -20.25
CA ALA A 151 -4.81 9.64 -19.75
C ALA A 151 -4.51 9.94 -18.26
N ARG A 152 -4.41 8.90 -17.42
CA ARG A 152 -4.02 9.03 -16.01
C ARG A 152 -2.61 9.57 -15.86
N ALA A 153 -1.64 9.06 -16.62
CA ALA A 153 -0.27 9.54 -16.62
C ALA A 153 -0.19 11.02 -17.02
N THR A 154 -0.90 11.42 -18.09
CA THR A 154 -0.97 12.83 -18.52
C THR A 154 -1.61 13.73 -17.45
N ILE A 155 -2.66 13.26 -16.77
CA ILE A 155 -3.26 14.01 -15.65
C ILE A 155 -2.25 14.11 -14.50
N ARG A 156 -1.57 13.03 -14.14
CA ARG A 156 -0.57 13.00 -13.05
C ARG A 156 0.56 13.99 -13.31
N GLU A 157 1.10 13.98 -14.52
CA GLU A 157 2.16 14.89 -14.96
C GLU A 157 1.69 16.35 -14.93
N ARG A 158 0.52 16.64 -15.50
CA ARG A 158 -0.05 17.99 -15.47
C ARG A 158 -0.29 18.50 -14.04
N GLU A 159 -0.80 17.65 -13.16
CA GLU A 159 -1.02 18.00 -11.75
C GLU A 159 0.30 18.19 -10.99
N ALA A 160 1.34 17.42 -11.31
CA ALA A 160 2.67 17.58 -10.73
C ALA A 160 3.29 18.92 -11.14
N LEU A 161 3.31 19.22 -12.45
CA LEU A 161 3.81 20.49 -12.99
C LEU A 161 3.08 21.70 -12.40
N ALA A 162 1.76 21.61 -12.19
CA ALA A 162 0.98 22.67 -11.57
C ALA A 162 1.36 22.94 -10.10
N ARG A 163 2.04 22.01 -9.44
CA ARG A 163 2.44 22.10 -8.03
C ARG A 163 3.90 22.45 -7.83
N ASP A 164 4.75 22.30 -8.86
CA ASP A 164 6.20 22.52 -8.77
C ASP A 164 6.54 23.86 -8.12
N ALA A 165 5.99 24.96 -8.65
CA ALA A 165 6.28 26.30 -8.13
C ALA A 165 5.84 26.49 -6.67
N VAL A 166 4.73 25.87 -6.26
CA VAL A 166 4.22 25.97 -4.88
C VAL A 166 5.08 25.14 -3.94
N ILE A 167 5.41 23.91 -4.32
CA ILE A 167 6.28 23.03 -3.52
C ILE A 167 7.67 23.65 -3.38
N GLU A 168 8.23 24.21 -4.45
CA GLU A 168 9.50 24.92 -4.39
C GLU A 168 9.45 26.11 -3.44
N ALA A 169 8.40 26.95 -3.53
CA ALA A 169 8.23 28.07 -2.63
C ALA A 169 8.14 27.63 -1.15
N LEU A 170 7.41 26.54 -0.86
CA LEU A 170 7.28 25.99 0.48
C LEU A 170 8.60 25.44 1.04
N VAL A 171 9.36 24.72 0.22
CA VAL A 171 10.67 24.19 0.62
C VAL A 171 11.67 25.33 0.85
N ASN A 172 11.66 26.34 -0.01
CA ASN A 172 12.52 27.52 0.16
C ASN A 172 12.14 28.29 1.43
N ASP A 173 10.86 28.53 1.67
CA ASP A 173 10.36 29.21 2.87
C ASP A 173 10.73 28.44 4.15
N LEU A 174 10.57 27.11 4.14
CA LEU A 174 11.03 26.25 5.22
C LEU A 174 12.53 26.43 5.50
N LEU A 175 13.39 26.39 4.47
CA LEU A 175 14.83 26.53 4.64
C LEU A 175 15.28 27.94 5.05
N ILE A 176 14.54 28.98 4.66
CA ILE A 176 14.77 30.36 5.13
C ILE A 176 14.53 30.46 6.64
N HIS A 177 13.44 29.87 7.13
CA HIS A 177 13.03 29.98 8.53
C HIS A 177 13.68 28.93 9.44
N LYS A 178 14.05 27.77 8.91
CA LYS A 178 14.67 26.65 9.63
C LYS A 178 15.74 25.98 8.76
N PRO A 179 16.95 26.57 8.65
CA PRO A 179 18.02 26.07 7.80
C PRO A 179 18.51 24.66 8.18
N ASP A 180 18.33 24.27 9.43
CA ASP A 180 18.69 22.97 10.01
C ASP A 180 17.55 21.94 9.95
N ALA A 181 16.45 22.23 9.23
CA ALA A 181 15.33 21.32 9.10
C ALA A 181 15.76 19.97 8.48
N ALA A 182 15.33 18.87 9.11
CA ALA A 182 15.61 17.51 8.67
C ALA A 182 14.32 16.77 8.32
N ALA A 183 14.38 15.96 7.26
CA ALA A 183 13.33 15.03 6.89
C ALA A 183 13.34 13.83 7.84
N PRO A 184 12.22 13.50 8.51
CA PRO A 184 12.13 12.37 9.43
C PRO A 184 12.05 11.03 8.69
N ASP A 185 12.55 9.97 9.34
CA ASP A 185 12.41 8.59 8.86
C ASP A 185 11.07 7.95 9.26
N ALA A 186 9.96 8.59 8.89
CA ALA A 186 8.63 8.08 9.18
C ALA A 186 7.54 8.70 8.30
N GLY A 187 6.41 7.99 8.23
CA GLY A 187 5.17 8.48 7.63
C GLY A 187 5.34 8.89 6.17
N ILE A 188 4.74 10.03 5.81
CA ILE A 188 4.70 10.51 4.42
C ILE A 188 6.08 10.76 3.82
N TRP A 189 7.11 11.06 4.63
CA TRP A 189 8.48 11.23 4.15
C TRP A 189 9.09 9.93 3.66
N ARG A 190 8.87 8.82 4.38
CA ARG A 190 9.34 7.49 3.94
C ARG A 190 8.51 6.95 2.76
N GLU A 191 7.22 7.26 2.71
CA GLU A 191 6.36 6.96 1.55
C GLU A 191 6.82 7.71 0.30
N ALA A 192 7.17 8.99 0.43
CA ALA A 192 7.57 9.87 -0.66
C ALA A 192 9.01 9.66 -1.14
N LEU A 193 9.91 9.32 -0.22
CA LEU A 193 11.35 9.19 -0.47
C LEU A 193 11.86 7.81 -0.02
N PRO A 194 11.35 6.71 -0.60
CA PRO A 194 11.67 5.36 -0.11
C PRO A 194 13.16 5.03 -0.19
N ASN A 195 13.87 5.61 -1.16
CA ASN A 195 15.29 5.36 -1.42
C ASN A 195 16.22 6.39 -0.76
N ALA A 196 15.67 7.40 -0.07
CA ALA A 196 16.50 8.35 0.67
C ALA A 196 17.00 7.70 1.97
N GLY A 197 18.26 7.94 2.31
CA GLY A 197 18.87 7.52 3.58
C GLY A 197 18.41 8.34 4.78
N LEU A 198 17.08 8.45 4.99
CA LEU A 198 16.46 9.23 6.06
C LEU A 198 16.87 8.71 7.45
N PRO A 199 16.95 9.60 8.47
CA PRO A 199 16.71 11.04 8.41
C PRO A 199 17.88 11.82 7.78
N GLN A 200 17.58 12.91 7.05
CA GLN A 200 18.59 13.75 6.39
C GLN A 200 18.21 15.24 6.46
N PRO A 201 19.19 16.17 6.52
CA PRO A 201 18.93 17.59 6.34
C PRO A 201 18.23 17.86 5.01
N ILE A 202 17.14 18.64 5.03
CA ILE A 202 16.32 18.93 3.84
C ILE A 202 17.16 19.61 2.77
N VAL A 203 18.13 20.45 3.14
CA VAL A 203 19.05 21.08 2.20
C VAL A 203 19.85 20.06 1.39
N SER A 204 20.28 18.95 2.00
CA SER A 204 21.09 17.91 1.35
C SER A 204 20.28 17.06 0.38
N ILE A 205 18.99 16.93 0.62
CA ILE A 205 18.07 16.14 -0.22
C ILE A 205 17.07 17.01 -1.00
N ARG A 206 17.30 18.33 -1.08
CA ARG A 206 16.36 19.30 -1.67
C ARG A 206 15.85 18.85 -3.05
N PRO A 207 16.68 18.42 -4.01
CA PRO A 207 16.18 17.95 -5.31
C PRO A 207 15.19 16.80 -5.18
N MET A 208 15.46 15.83 -4.31
CA MET A 208 14.56 14.69 -4.09
C MET A 208 13.23 15.12 -3.49
N VAL A 209 13.23 16.08 -2.55
CA VAL A 209 12.02 16.63 -1.93
C VAL A 209 11.14 17.36 -2.95
N LEU A 210 11.77 18.10 -3.87
CA LEU A 210 11.08 18.83 -4.94
C LEU A 210 10.49 17.89 -6.00
N GLU A 211 11.14 16.78 -6.29
CA GLU A 211 10.70 15.84 -7.33
C GLU A 211 9.76 14.74 -6.80
N ALA A 212 9.70 14.53 -5.48
CA ALA A 212 8.99 13.41 -4.87
C ALA A 212 7.53 13.26 -5.33
N HIS A 213 6.81 14.36 -5.56
CA HIS A 213 5.41 14.32 -5.96
C HIS A 213 5.19 13.91 -7.41
N HIS A 214 6.20 13.96 -8.28
CA HIS A 214 6.05 13.61 -9.70
C HIS A 214 5.63 12.15 -9.90
N ASP A 215 6.01 11.28 -8.95
CA ASP A 215 5.65 9.86 -8.96
C ASP A 215 4.37 9.49 -8.23
N MET A 216 3.76 10.45 -7.54
CA MET A 216 2.55 10.24 -6.76
C MET A 216 1.28 10.41 -7.58
N ASP A 217 0.21 9.71 -7.20
CA ASP A 217 -1.14 10.01 -7.69
C ASP A 217 -1.58 11.43 -7.26
N PRO A 218 -2.47 12.13 -8.00
CA PRO A 218 -2.83 13.53 -7.72
C PRO A 218 -3.33 13.82 -6.29
N ARG A 219 -3.97 12.83 -5.66
CA ARG A 219 -4.40 12.93 -4.26
C ARG A 219 -3.21 12.99 -3.30
N ASP A 220 -2.20 12.17 -3.56
CA ASP A 220 -1.00 12.07 -2.75
C ASP A 220 -0.07 13.25 -3.01
N GLN A 221 0.01 13.75 -4.26
CA GLN A 221 0.66 15.04 -4.58
C GLN A 221 0.09 16.18 -3.72
N LYS A 222 -1.24 16.26 -3.60
CA LYS A 222 -1.91 17.27 -2.75
C LYS A 222 -1.65 17.04 -1.27
N ARG A 223 -1.59 15.78 -0.82
CA ARG A 223 -1.27 15.43 0.57
C ARG A 223 0.17 15.84 0.91
N TRP A 224 1.11 15.60 0.00
CA TRP A 224 2.51 16.00 0.10
C TRP A 224 2.67 17.52 0.18
N GLN A 225 2.07 18.26 -0.75
CA GLN A 225 2.08 19.72 -0.74
C GLN A 225 1.56 20.28 0.59
N ARG A 226 0.41 19.80 1.07
CA ARG A 226 -0.17 20.23 2.37
C ARG A 226 0.73 19.91 3.55
N HIS A 227 1.45 18.79 3.49
CA HIS A 227 2.38 18.41 4.54
C HIS A 227 3.56 19.38 4.60
N LEU A 228 4.13 19.75 3.44
CA LEU A 228 5.17 20.78 3.35
C LEU A 228 4.66 22.15 3.82
N GLU A 229 3.43 22.50 3.47
CA GLU A 229 2.76 23.74 3.93
C GLU A 229 2.70 23.80 5.46
N VAL A 230 2.23 22.75 6.13
CA VAL A 230 2.17 22.70 7.60
C VAL A 230 3.56 22.85 8.24
N ILE A 231 4.59 22.25 7.66
CA ILE A 231 5.96 22.33 8.20
C ILE A 231 6.55 23.73 7.98
N ALA A 232 6.36 24.33 6.80
CA ALA A 232 6.79 25.69 6.51
C ALA A 232 6.08 26.69 7.44
N ASP A 233 4.76 26.56 7.61
CA ASP A 233 3.95 27.36 8.53
C ASP A 233 4.46 27.28 9.97
N ALA A 234 4.80 26.08 10.44
CA ALA A 234 5.37 25.88 11.76
C ALA A 234 6.75 26.55 11.90
N ALA A 235 7.63 26.44 10.91
CA ALA A 235 8.94 27.10 10.90
C ALA A 235 8.81 28.63 10.92
N ARG A 236 7.87 29.19 10.13
CA ARG A 236 7.54 30.62 10.16
C ARG A 236 7.06 31.06 11.53
N TRP A 237 6.17 30.28 12.15
CA TRP A 237 5.64 30.58 13.47
C TRP A 237 6.73 30.53 14.54
N GLU A 238 7.57 29.49 14.56
CA GLU A 238 8.73 29.35 15.46
C GLU A 238 9.68 30.54 15.34
N THR A 239 9.98 30.99 14.10
CA THR A 239 10.86 32.14 13.87
C THR A 239 10.28 33.43 14.44
N ARG A 240 8.99 33.70 14.22
CA ARG A 240 8.32 34.93 14.71
C ARG A 240 8.22 35.00 16.22
N HIS A 241 8.10 33.85 16.89
CA HIS A 241 7.90 33.75 18.34
C HIS A 241 9.16 33.30 19.07
N ARG A 242 10.31 33.25 18.38
CA ARG A 242 11.60 32.97 19.02
C ARG A 242 11.93 34.13 19.96
N PRO A 243 12.02 33.91 21.28
CA PRO A 243 12.47 34.96 22.18
C PRO A 243 13.89 35.37 21.77
N ALA A 244 14.19 36.67 21.87
CA ALA A 244 15.54 37.16 21.63
C ALA A 244 16.52 36.33 22.48
N LEU A 245 17.58 35.82 21.85
CA LEU A 245 18.63 35.14 22.59
C LEU A 245 19.11 36.10 23.69
N PRO A 246 19.33 35.62 24.93
CA PRO A 246 19.91 36.47 25.96
C PRO A 246 21.21 37.03 25.39
N VAL A 247 21.30 38.36 25.31
CA VAL A 247 22.54 39.05 24.96
C VAL A 247 23.53 38.59 26.01
N GLN A 248 24.49 37.74 25.62
CA GLN A 248 25.61 37.45 26.50
C GLN A 248 26.29 38.80 26.75
N PRO A 249 26.44 39.24 28.00
CA PRO A 249 27.25 40.42 28.26
C PRO A 249 28.61 40.15 27.63
N ALA A 250 29.12 41.12 26.87
CA ALA A 250 30.48 41.05 26.36
C ALA A 250 31.38 40.59 27.50
N THR A 251 32.15 39.52 27.28
CA THR A 251 33.24 39.16 28.18
C THR A 251 34.03 40.44 28.41
N VAL A 252 33.97 40.97 29.63
CA VAL A 252 34.92 41.97 30.07
C VAL A 252 36.26 41.27 29.90
N GLU A 253 37.04 41.72 28.92
CA GLU A 253 38.44 41.35 28.82
C GLU A 253 39.03 41.74 30.18
N ASP A 254 39.32 40.73 30.99
CA ASP A 254 40.10 40.89 32.20
C ASP A 254 41.48 41.30 31.71
N ASP A 255 41.75 42.61 31.74
CA ASP A 255 43.05 43.22 31.47
C ASP A 255 44.05 42.76 32.54
N GLY A 256 44.41 41.47 32.50
CA GLY A 256 45.49 40.87 33.29
C GLY A 256 46.89 41.38 32.90
N LEU A 257 46.97 42.45 32.11
CA LEU A 257 48.19 43.09 31.63
C LEU A 257 48.74 44.18 32.58
N LEU A 258 48.03 44.51 33.67
CA LEU A 258 48.53 45.51 34.65
C LEU A 258 49.25 44.91 35.86
N ALA A 259 49.28 43.58 36.03
CA ALA A 259 49.95 42.95 37.17
C ALA A 259 51.42 42.57 36.92
N GLU A 260 51.86 42.48 35.65
CA GLU A 260 53.25 42.11 35.33
C GLU A 260 54.20 43.32 35.26
N ASP A 261 53.70 44.55 35.11
CA ASP A 261 54.55 45.75 35.01
C ASP A 261 54.95 46.34 36.38
N ASP A 262 54.15 46.13 37.43
CA ASP A 262 54.50 46.56 38.80
C ASP A 262 55.59 45.68 39.45
N ALA A 263 55.74 44.43 38.99
CA ALA A 263 56.81 43.54 39.45
C ALA A 263 58.18 43.86 38.82
N ALA A 264 58.19 44.48 37.62
CA ALA A 264 59.41 44.88 36.93
C ALA A 264 60.00 46.21 37.46
N LEU A 265 59.18 47.07 38.06
CA LEU A 265 59.59 48.38 38.61
C LEU A 265 60.02 48.35 40.08
N ALA A 266 59.76 47.27 40.82
CA ALA A 266 60.27 47.09 42.19
C ALA A 266 61.71 46.53 42.26
N GLY A 267 62.31 46.24 41.11
CA GLY A 267 63.65 45.66 40.96
C GLY A 267 64.72 46.59 40.38
N LEU A 268 64.43 47.89 40.21
CA LEU A 268 65.38 48.96 39.85
C LEU A 268 65.53 49.96 40.99
#